data_AF-B6VBD4-F1
#
_entry.id   AF-B6VBD4-F1
#
_cell.length_a   1.000
_cell.length_b   1.000
_cell.length_c   1.000
_cell.angle_alpha   90.00
_cell.angle_beta   90.00
_cell.angle_gamma   90.00
#
_symmetry.space_group_name_H-M   'P 1'
#
loop_
_entity.id
_entity.type
_entity.pdbx_description
1 polymer ?
#
loop_
_entity_poly.entity_id
_entity_poly.type
_entity_poly.pdbx_seq_one_letter_code
_entity_poly.pdbx_strand_id
1 'polypeptide(L)'
;MNRWKTYLVQAPIVDKPGETEVYEFTHYHYTGWPNQSAPEDPTEVVKLLMTVRKTEKVLVHCSRPYIIVYAEIMYQEIAGSQNDGDVDYVGQLRWLRTKRAEPVERPVHFAFSLVVLNFMVFYVRSL
;
A
#
# COMPACT_ATOMS: atom_id res chain seq x y z
N MET A 1 15.09 11.70 -9.81
CA MET A 1 15.63 10.97 -8.65
C MET A 1 14.45 10.48 -7.83
N ASN A 2 14.39 9.20 -7.48
CA ASN A 2 13.22 8.58 -6.87
C ASN A 2 13.07 9.09 -5.43
N ARG A 3 11.84 9.29 -4.93
CA ARG A 3 11.59 9.85 -3.58
C ARG A 3 11.49 8.80 -2.46
N TRP A 4 12.09 7.63 -2.66
CA TRP A 4 12.22 6.62 -1.61
C TRP A 4 13.68 6.18 -1.45
N LYS A 5 14.00 5.74 -0.24
CA LYS A 5 15.28 5.10 0.10
C LYS A 5 15.04 3.62 0.39
N THR A 6 15.97 2.78 -0.04
CA THR A 6 15.94 1.34 0.20
C THR A 6 17.02 1.00 1.22
N TYR A 7 16.64 0.20 2.22
CA TYR A 7 17.53 -0.25 3.28
C TYR A 7 17.46 -1.77 3.38
N LEU A 8 18.62 -2.41 3.50
CA LEU A 8 18.68 -3.79 3.98
C LEU A 8 18.68 -3.74 5.51
N VAL A 9 17.73 -4.40 6.13
CA VAL A 9 17.57 -4.39 7.59
C VAL A 9 17.59 -5.83 8.09
N GLN A 10 18.40 -6.07 9.11
CA GLN A 10 18.38 -7.31 9.87
C GLN A 10 17.83 -6.96 11.25
N ALA A 11 16.76 -7.64 11.67
CA ALA A 11 16.20 -7.45 12.99
C ALA A 11 16.02 -8.79 13.72
N PRO A 12 16.36 -8.86 15.01
CA PRO A 12 15.97 -9.97 15.84
C PRO A 12 14.45 -9.91 16.06
N ILE A 13 13.75 -11.00 15.74
CA ILE A 13 12.35 -11.21 16.07
C ILE A 13 12.30 -12.32 17.11
N VAL A 14 11.71 -12.00 18.26
CA VAL A 14 11.49 -12.94 19.35
C VAL A 14 10.06 -13.44 19.23
N ASP A 15 9.89 -14.61 18.63
CA ASP A 15 8.57 -15.25 18.51
C ASP A 15 8.22 -16.04 19.78
N LYS A 16 9.23 -16.55 20.50
CA LYS A 16 9.08 -17.24 21.80
C LYS A 16 10.12 -16.77 22.82
N PRO A 17 9.78 -16.77 24.12
CA PRO A 17 10.74 -16.43 25.18
C PRO A 17 11.98 -17.33 25.11
N GLY A 18 13.15 -16.75 24.86
CA GLY A 18 14.43 -17.47 24.77
C GLY A 18 14.83 -17.91 23.36
N GLU A 19 13.97 -17.77 22.36
CA GLU A 19 14.29 -18.01 20.94
C GLU A 19 14.34 -16.66 20.22
N THR A 20 15.52 -16.29 19.73
CA THR A 20 15.71 -15.10 18.90
C THR A 20 16.12 -15.55 17.51
N GLU A 21 15.24 -15.32 16.54
CA GLU A 21 15.58 -15.51 15.13
C GLU A 21 15.90 -14.15 14.51
N VAL A 22 16.96 -14.09 13.70
CA VAL A 22 17.32 -12.86 12.97
C VAL A 22 16.74 -12.96 11.58
N TYR A 23 15.84 -12.02 11.26
CA TYR A 23 15.22 -11.92 9.95
C TYR A 23 15.85 -10.78 9.17
N GLU A 24 16.15 -11.04 7.89
CA GLU A 24 16.56 -10.02 6.94
C GLU A 24 15.34 -9.58 6.11
N PHE A 25 15.11 -8.27 6.03
CA PHE A 25 14.06 -7.69 5.20
C PHE A 25 14.54 -6.43 4.48
N THR A 26 13.97 -6.19 3.31
CA THR A 26 14.18 -4.96 2.56
C THR A 26 13.14 -3.92 3.00
N HIS A 27 13.61 -2.81 3.57
CA HIS A 27 12.76 -1.70 3.99
C HIS A 27 12.80 -0.56 2.95
N TYR A 28 11.63 -0.24 2.39
CA TYR A 28 11.45 0.89 1.49
C TYR A 28 10.81 2.05 2.24
N HIS A 29 11.52 3.17 2.33
CA HIS A 29 11.05 4.37 3.03
C HIS A 29 10.73 5.47 2.03
N TYR A 30 9.44 5.69 1.78
CA TYR A 30 8.96 6.81 0.95
C TYR A 30 8.94 8.11 1.75
N THR A 31 9.64 9.14 1.28
CA THR A 31 9.74 10.45 1.95
C THR A 31 9.10 11.56 1.13
N GLY A 32 8.37 11.23 0.06
CA GLY A 32 7.71 12.20 -0.81
C GLY A 32 6.31 12.63 -0.35
N TRP A 33 5.82 12.12 0.78
CA TRP A 33 4.46 12.37 1.24
C TRP A 33 4.33 13.76 1.90
N PRO A 34 3.41 14.63 1.46
CA PRO A 34 3.25 15.96 2.02
C PRO A 34 2.56 15.95 3.41
N ASN A 35 2.92 16.90 4.27
CA ASN A 35 2.32 17.01 5.60
C ASN A 35 0.82 17.36 5.49
N GLN A 36 -0.04 16.45 5.95
CA GLN A 36 -1.51 16.58 6.05
C GLN A 36 -2.33 16.50 4.74
N SER A 37 -1.70 16.28 3.59
CA SER A 37 -2.39 16.07 2.31
C SER A 37 -1.97 14.75 1.65
N ALA A 38 -2.30 14.60 0.36
CA ALA A 38 -1.81 13.52 -0.49
C ALA A 38 -0.88 14.09 -1.57
N PRO A 39 0.05 13.30 -2.13
CA PRO A 39 0.83 13.71 -3.29
C PRO A 39 -0.07 14.16 -4.46
N GLU A 40 0.35 15.18 -5.21
CA GLU A 40 -0.36 15.60 -6.44
C GLU A 40 -0.16 14.60 -7.58
N ASP A 41 1.06 14.07 -7.69
CA ASP A 41 1.44 13.05 -8.67
C ASP A 41 1.57 11.67 -7.99
N PRO A 42 0.74 10.68 -8.35
CA PRO A 42 0.77 9.34 -7.78
C PRO A 42 1.94 8.48 -8.30
N THR A 43 2.65 8.91 -9.34
CA THR A 43 3.60 8.08 -10.10
C THR A 43 4.66 7.42 -9.22
N GLU A 44 5.29 8.16 -8.32
CA GLU A 44 6.34 7.61 -7.45
C GLU A 44 5.78 6.61 -6.42
N VAL A 45 4.57 6.87 -5.91
CA VAL A 45 3.86 5.94 -5.02
C VAL A 45 3.52 4.64 -5.75
N VAL A 46 3.01 4.75 -6.98
CA VAL A 46 2.66 3.61 -7.82
C VAL A 46 3.90 2.79 -8.17
N LYS A 47 5.02 3.40 -8.54
CA LYS A 47 6.27 2.68 -8.79
C LYS A 47 6.77 1.91 -7.57
N LEU A 48 6.71 2.53 -6.39
CA LEU A 48 7.07 1.84 -5.14
C LEU A 48 6.15 0.66 -4.88
N LEU A 49 4.84 0.86 -5.00
CA LEU A 49 3.83 -0.19 -4.87
C LEU A 49 4.07 -1.37 -5.82
N MET A 50 4.31 -1.07 -7.11
CA MET A 50 4.65 -2.08 -8.14
C MET A 50 5.96 -2.82 -7.83
N THR A 51 6.88 -2.18 -7.12
CA THR A 51 8.14 -2.80 -6.69
C THR A 51 7.91 -3.78 -5.55
N VAL A 52 7.19 -3.36 -4.49
CA VAL A 52 6.99 -4.17 -3.29
C VAL A 52 6.02 -5.33 -3.49
N ARG A 53 5.03 -5.21 -4.38
CA ARG A 53 4.04 -6.27 -4.65
C ARG A 53 4.60 -7.51 -5.35
N LYS A 54 5.87 -7.47 -5.76
CA LYS A 54 6.60 -8.67 -6.24
C LYS A 54 7.01 -9.59 -5.09
N THR A 55 6.91 -9.12 -3.85
CA THR A 55 7.20 -9.88 -2.63
C THR A 55 5.91 -10.51 -2.08
N GLU A 56 6.00 -11.75 -1.59
CA GLU A 56 4.85 -12.51 -1.09
C GLU A 56 4.13 -11.82 0.08
N LYS A 57 4.89 -11.26 1.03
CA LYS A 57 4.35 -10.57 2.21
C LYS A 57 5.01 -9.23 2.37
N VAL A 58 4.18 -8.18 2.47
CA VAL A 58 4.63 -6.81 2.64
C VAL A 58 4.01 -6.24 3.92
N LEU A 59 4.86 -5.84 4.86
CA LEU A 59 4.43 -5.05 6.01
C LEU A 59 4.41 -3.58 5.62
N VAL A 60 3.23 -2.96 5.68
CA VAL A 60 3.07 -1.51 5.45
C VAL A 60 2.87 -0.82 6.79
N HIS A 61 3.69 0.19 7.07
CA HIS A 61 3.56 1.03 8.25
C HIS A 61 3.70 2.51 7.89
N CYS A 62 2.99 3.35 8.65
CA CYS A 62 3.04 4.81 8.62
C CYS A 62 2.18 5.30 9.80
N SER A 63 2.05 6.61 9.97
CA SER A 63 0.92 7.19 10.69
C SER A 63 -0.42 6.90 10.00
N ARG A 64 -0.45 6.78 8.66
CA ARG A 64 -1.68 6.60 7.85
C ARG A 64 -1.48 5.65 6.66
N PRO A 65 -1.21 4.34 6.90
CA PRO A 65 -0.80 3.40 5.84
C PRO A 65 -1.90 3.04 4.84
N TYR A 66 -3.15 3.29 5.20
CA TYR A 66 -4.33 2.67 4.60
C TYR A 66 -4.67 3.14 3.19
N ILE A 67 -4.17 4.30 2.76
CA ILE A 67 -4.40 4.82 1.41
C ILE A 67 -3.83 3.84 0.37
N ILE A 68 -2.62 3.38 0.66
CA ILE A 68 -1.84 2.45 -0.17
C ILE A 68 -2.38 1.03 -0.02
N VAL A 69 -2.70 0.63 1.21
CA VAL A 69 -3.29 -0.70 1.50
C VAL A 69 -4.65 -0.85 0.83
N TYR A 70 -5.50 0.18 0.88
CA TYR A 70 -6.81 0.16 0.24
C TYR A 70 -6.67 0.07 -1.30
N ALA A 71 -5.78 0.86 -1.91
CA ALA A 71 -5.51 0.76 -3.34
C ALA A 71 -5.03 -0.65 -3.75
N GLU A 72 -4.18 -1.29 -2.95
CA GLU A 72 -3.73 -2.66 -3.19
C GLU A 72 -4.86 -3.70 -3.08
N ILE A 73 -5.68 -3.63 -2.03
CA ILE A 73 -6.84 -4.52 -1.85
C ILE A 73 -7.77 -4.43 -3.07
N MET A 74 -8.12 -3.20 -3.46
CA MET A 74 -8.99 -2.96 -4.61
C MET A 74 -8.38 -3.48 -5.91
N TYR A 75 -7.06 -3.34 -6.11
CA TYR A 75 -6.38 -3.87 -7.27
C TYR A 75 -6.43 -5.40 -7.32
N GLN A 76 -6.21 -6.07 -6.19
CA GLN A 76 -6.31 -7.53 -6.11
C GLN A 76 -7.73 -8.01 -6.41
N GLU A 77 -8.75 -7.28 -5.96
CA GLU A 77 -10.15 -7.58 -6.28
C GLU A 77 -10.45 -7.40 -7.76
N ILE A 78 -10.02 -6.30 -8.38
CA ILE A 78 -10.18 -6.11 -9.83
C ILE A 78 -9.44 -7.21 -10.60
N ALA A 79 -8.19 -7.51 -10.22
CA ALA A 79 -7.37 -8.50 -10.91
C ALA A 79 -7.87 -9.94 -10.73
N GLY A 80 -8.54 -10.24 -9.61
CA GLY A 80 -9.12 -11.54 -9.30
C GLY A 80 -10.60 -11.67 -9.66
N SER A 81 -11.27 -10.60 -10.06
CA SER A 81 -12.70 -10.59 -10.36
C SER A 81 -13.02 -11.42 -11.61
N GLN A 82 -14.02 -12.28 -11.49
CA GLN A 82 -14.61 -13.00 -12.61
C GLN A 82 -15.70 -12.19 -13.34
N ASN A 83 -16.11 -11.05 -12.76
CA ASN A 83 -17.21 -10.20 -13.23
C ASN A 83 -16.70 -8.93 -13.93
N ASP A 84 -15.78 -9.08 -14.88
CA ASP A 84 -15.25 -7.97 -15.70
C ASP A 84 -14.74 -6.75 -14.87
N GLY A 85 -14.23 -7.01 -13.67
CA GLY A 85 -13.71 -5.95 -12.79
C GLY A 85 -14.76 -5.13 -12.05
N ASP A 86 -16.00 -5.61 -11.92
CA ASP A 86 -16.99 -5.00 -11.01
C ASP A 86 -16.54 -5.18 -9.55
N VAL A 87 -16.43 -4.06 -8.82
CA VAL A 87 -15.96 -4.05 -7.42
C VAL A 87 -16.72 -3.02 -6.59
N ASP A 88 -17.14 -3.42 -5.38
CA ASP A 88 -17.78 -2.54 -4.40
C ASP A 88 -16.75 -1.77 -3.56
N TYR A 89 -16.33 -0.61 -4.09
CA TYR A 89 -15.42 0.32 -3.42
C TYR A 89 -15.87 0.66 -1.99
N VAL A 90 -17.15 0.94 -1.78
CA VAL A 90 -17.68 1.40 -0.49
C VAL A 90 -17.79 0.24 0.49
N GLY A 91 -18.25 -0.91 0.02
CA GLY A 91 -18.28 -2.17 0.77
C GLY A 91 -16.90 -2.54 1.31
N GLN A 92 -15.87 -2.46 0.46
CA GLN A 92 -14.50 -2.74 0.90
C GLN A 92 -13.97 -1.75 1.91
N LEU A 93 -14.29 -0.46 1.76
CA LEU A 93 -13.90 0.53 2.74
C LEU A 93 -14.57 0.26 4.10
N ARG A 94 -15.83 -0.16 4.10
CA ARG A 94 -16.56 -0.57 5.31
C ARG A 94 -15.94 -1.82 5.93
N TRP A 95 -15.61 -2.82 5.13
CA TRP A 95 -14.93 -4.03 5.60
C TRP A 95 -13.56 -3.70 6.22
N LEU A 96 -12.75 -2.86 5.57
CA LEU A 96 -11.45 -2.44 6.09
C LEU A 96 -11.58 -1.74 7.46
N ARG A 97 -12.64 -0.94 7.64
CA ARG A 97 -12.99 -0.29 8.92
C ARG A 97 -13.33 -1.28 10.04
N THR A 98 -13.73 -2.52 9.73
CA THR A 98 -13.95 -3.55 10.77
C THR A 98 -12.65 -4.23 11.20
N LYS A 99 -11.58 -4.13 10.40
CA LYS A 99 -10.28 -4.76 10.69
C LYS A 99 -9.34 -3.83 11.45
N ARG A 100 -9.46 -2.51 11.25
CA ARG A 100 -8.76 -1.47 12.02
C ARG A 100 -9.59 -0.20 12.12
N ALA A 101 -9.45 0.51 13.23
CA ALA A 101 -10.04 1.84 13.40
C ALA A 101 -9.43 2.83 12.38
N GLU A 102 -10.30 3.65 11.77
CA GLU A 102 -9.93 4.84 10.97
C GLU A 102 -8.97 4.63 9.76
N PRO A 103 -9.27 3.71 8.82
CA PRO A 103 -8.38 3.47 7.70
C PRO A 103 -8.29 4.69 6.77
N VAL A 104 -9.42 5.31 6.40
CA VAL A 104 -9.41 6.49 5.53
C VAL A 104 -10.11 7.64 6.24
N GLU A 105 -9.30 8.40 6.97
CA GLU A 105 -9.72 9.48 7.87
C GLU A 105 -10.36 10.66 7.13
N ARG A 106 -9.93 10.94 5.88
CA ARG A 106 -10.32 12.14 5.13
C ARG A 106 -10.75 11.82 3.70
N PRO A 107 -11.72 12.56 3.12
CA PRO A 107 -12.13 12.37 1.72
C PRO A 107 -10.97 12.45 0.71
N VAL A 108 -9.99 13.33 0.94
CA VAL A 108 -8.80 13.46 0.07
C VAL A 108 -7.97 12.18 0.02
N HIS A 109 -7.88 11.45 1.13
CA HIS A 109 -7.15 10.19 1.21
C HIS A 109 -7.87 9.07 0.45
N PHE A 110 -9.21 9.09 0.48
CA PHE A 110 -10.04 8.18 -0.31
C PHE A 110 -9.93 8.49 -1.80
N ALA A 111 -10.03 9.76 -2.18
CA ALA A 111 -9.87 10.17 -3.57
C ALA A 111 -8.49 9.78 -4.10
N PHE A 112 -7.43 10.01 -3.32
CA PHE A 112 -6.08 9.66 -3.74
C PHE A 112 -5.85 8.15 -3.85
N SER A 113 -6.46 7.31 -3.00
CA SER A 113 -6.34 5.85 -3.16
C SER A 113 -6.97 5.37 -4.47
N LEU A 114 -8.07 5.98 -4.92
CA LEU A 114 -8.67 5.69 -6.22
C LEU A 114 -7.79 6.16 -7.39
N VAL A 115 -7.10 7.30 -7.25
CA VAL A 115 -6.13 7.78 -8.25
C VAL A 115 -4.96 6.79 -8.37
N VAL A 116 -4.40 6.34 -7.24
CA VAL A 116 -3.32 5.33 -7.23
C VAL A 116 -3.80 4.03 -7.88
N LEU A 117 -5.00 3.56 -7.55
CA LEU A 117 -5.61 2.37 -8.16
C LEU A 117 -5.74 2.52 -9.69
N ASN A 118 -6.24 3.66 -10.16
CA ASN A 118 -6.39 3.93 -11.59
C ASN A 118 -5.04 3.82 -12.33
N PHE A 119 -3.98 4.41 -11.75
CA PHE A 119 -2.63 4.30 -12.32
C PHE A 119 -2.12 2.86 -12.33
N MET A 120 -2.40 2.09 -11.27
CA MET A 120 -2.01 0.68 -11.21
C MET A 120 -2.71 -0.18 -12.26
N VAL A 121 -3.99 0.08 -12.54
CA VAL A 121 -4.77 -0.68 -13.52
C VAL A 121 -4.40 -0.30 -14.95
N PHE A 122 -4.32 1.00 -15.26
CA PHE A 122 -4.23 1.48 -16.65
C PHE A 122 -2.84 1.94 -17.05
N TYR A 123 -2.12 2.64 -16.18
CA TYR A 123 -0.89 3.33 -16.55
C TYR A 123 0.32 2.38 -16.66
N VAL A 124 0.32 1.29 -15.89
CA VAL A 124 1.42 0.31 -15.89
C VAL A 124 1.29 -0.72 -17.03
N ARG A 125 0.11 -0.88 -17.64
CA ARG A 125 -0.08 -1.76 -18.81
C ARG A 125 0.32 -1.11 -20.15
N SER A 126 0.56 0.20 -20.15
CA SER A 126 0.89 1.01 -21.33
C SER A 126 2.38 1.38 -21.45
N LEU A 127 3.22 0.90 -20.54
CA LEU A 127 4.69 1.02 -20.57
C LEU A 127 5.32 -0.36 -20.80
#